data_AF-X0UDN0-F1
#
_entry.id   AF-X0UDN0-F1
#
_cell.length_a   1.000
_cell.length_b   1.000
_cell.length_c   1.000
_cell.angle_alpha   90.00
_cell.angle_beta   90.00
_cell.angle_gamma   90.00
#
_symmetry.space_group_name_H-M   'P 1'
#
loop_
_entity.id
_entity.type
_entity.pdbx_description
1 polymer ?
#
loop_
_entity_poly.entity_id
_entity_poly.type
_entity_poly.pdbx_seq_one_letter_code
_entity_poly.pdbx_strand_id
1 'polypeptide(L)'
;MLAAEAKEEEVYCPRSVWQRAKAGIIRKSKRSRGADELGVSRLQRMHSAEHILTAVMRREFGSPRNLELHLGNKKSKCDYAVSQALLQEDILTIERAVNAEIEKDYPITVQVLPIEEAQQ
;
A
#
# COMPACT_ATOMS: atom_id res chain seq x y z
N MET A 1 -6.14 6.61 39.09
CA MET A 1 -6.59 5.55 38.16
C MET A 1 -7.61 6.16 37.22
N LEU A 2 -7.20 6.59 36.02
CA LEU A 2 -8.11 6.91 34.94
C LEU A 2 -7.65 6.06 33.76
N ALA A 3 -8.39 4.98 33.52
CA ALA A 3 -8.21 4.10 32.38
C ALA A 3 -8.55 4.90 31.12
N ALA A 4 -7.57 5.08 30.24
CA ALA A 4 -7.81 5.59 28.90
C ALA A 4 -8.37 4.44 28.06
N GLU A 5 -9.64 4.54 27.68
CA GLU A 5 -10.27 3.62 26.74
C GLU A 5 -9.60 3.77 25.37
N ALA A 6 -8.83 2.74 24.98
CA ALA A 6 -8.28 2.62 23.64
C ALA A 6 -9.41 2.30 22.66
N LYS A 7 -9.66 3.21 21.72
CA LYS A 7 -10.56 2.96 20.59
C LYS A 7 -9.74 2.34 19.47
N GLU A 8 -9.97 1.06 19.23
CA GLU A 8 -9.46 0.34 18.06
C GLU A 8 -10.24 0.82 16.83
N GLU A 9 -9.54 1.31 15.81
CA GLU A 9 -10.13 1.69 14.53
C GLU A 9 -9.52 0.81 13.43
N GLU A 10 -10.33 -0.11 12.92
CA GLU A 10 -9.99 -1.14 11.95
C GLU A 10 -10.04 -0.56 10.52
N VAL A 11 -8.98 -0.77 9.71
CA VAL A 11 -8.89 -0.21 8.35
C VAL A 11 -8.71 -1.33 7.31
N TYR A 12 -9.79 -1.64 6.59
CA TYR A 12 -9.90 -2.68 5.55
C TYR A 12 -9.64 -2.16 4.13
N CYS A 13 -9.06 -2.99 3.23
CA CYS A 13 -8.73 -2.60 1.84
C CYS A 13 -9.28 -3.60 0.79
N PRO A 14 -10.32 -3.25 0.00
CA PRO A 14 -10.97 -4.19 -0.92
C PRO A 14 -10.35 -4.32 -2.33
N ARG A 15 -10.59 -5.52 -2.89
CA ARG A 15 -10.08 -6.21 -4.10
C ARG A 15 -10.14 -5.54 -5.50
N SER A 16 -10.80 -4.39 -5.71
CA SER A 16 -11.30 -4.00 -7.07
C SER A 16 -10.47 -2.99 -7.88
N VAL A 17 -9.30 -2.53 -7.40
CA VAL A 17 -8.59 -1.39 -8.00
C VAL A 17 -7.55 -1.78 -9.08
N TRP A 18 -7.09 -3.04 -9.12
CA TRP A 18 -5.90 -3.42 -9.91
C TRP A 18 -6.16 -3.90 -11.35
N GLN A 19 -7.37 -4.34 -11.73
CA GLN A 19 -7.63 -5.03 -13.00
C GLN A 19 -7.66 -4.15 -14.29
N ARG A 20 -7.17 -2.90 -14.29
CA ARG A 20 -7.39 -1.96 -15.41
C ARG A 20 -6.17 -1.29 -16.04
N ALA A 21 -4.98 -1.85 -15.88
CA ALA A 21 -3.73 -1.27 -16.39
C ALA A 21 -3.05 -2.07 -17.52
N LYS A 22 -3.79 -2.74 -18.42
CA LYS A 22 -3.19 -3.64 -19.45
C LYS A 22 -3.50 -3.40 -20.93
N ALA A 23 -4.06 -2.26 -21.36
CA ALA A 23 -4.17 -2.00 -22.81
C ALA A 23 -4.06 -0.51 -23.15
N GLY A 24 -3.24 -0.20 -24.14
CA GLY A 24 -2.94 1.14 -24.61
C GLY A 24 -4.16 1.91 -25.15
N ILE A 25 -4.10 3.23 -24.94
CA ILE A 25 -4.85 4.31 -25.59
C ILE A 25 -6.35 4.06 -25.83
N ILE A 26 -7.21 4.55 -24.93
CA ILE A 26 -8.60 4.95 -25.24
C ILE A 26 -8.91 6.31 -24.60
N ARG A 27 -9.34 7.28 -25.42
CA ARG A 27 -9.85 8.59 -25.00
C ARG A 27 -11.21 8.47 -24.30
N LYS A 28 -11.33 9.24 -23.21
CA LYS A 28 -12.51 9.70 -22.44
C LYS A 28 -13.83 8.91 -22.55
N SER A 29 -14.30 8.41 -21.41
CA SER A 29 -15.69 8.65 -20.99
C SER A 29 -15.75 8.83 -19.47
N LYS A 30 -16.61 9.75 -19.00
CA LYS A 30 -16.93 9.96 -17.59
C LYS A 30 -17.22 8.59 -16.95
N ARG A 31 -16.32 8.08 -16.10
CA ARG A 31 -16.65 6.92 -15.26
C ARG A 31 -17.09 7.42 -13.90
N SER A 32 -18.31 7.02 -13.59
CA SER A 32 -19.11 7.28 -12.41
C SER A 32 -18.32 7.24 -11.10
N ARG A 33 -18.64 8.21 -10.24
CA ARG A 33 -18.46 8.13 -8.79
C ARG A 33 -19.00 6.79 -8.31
N GLY A 34 -18.15 5.98 -7.69
CA GLY A 34 -18.52 4.70 -7.15
C GLY A 34 -17.29 4.02 -6.57
N ALA A 35 -16.85 4.47 -5.40
CA ALA A 35 -15.81 3.79 -4.62
C ALA A 35 -15.74 4.27 -3.17
N ASP A 36 -16.88 4.47 -2.48
CA ASP A 36 -16.90 4.82 -1.05
C ASP A 36 -18.03 4.04 -0.33
N GLU A 37 -17.96 2.70 -0.29
CA GLU A 37 -18.90 1.88 0.51
C GLU A 37 -18.29 1.41 1.86
N LEU A 38 -17.03 1.76 2.16
CA LEU A 38 -16.29 1.26 3.33
C LEU A 38 -15.67 2.36 4.21
N GLY A 39 -15.94 3.65 3.93
CA GLY A 39 -15.42 4.77 4.74
C GLY A 39 -13.91 5.02 4.67
N VAL A 40 -13.11 4.10 4.14
CA VAL A 40 -11.64 4.25 4.03
C VAL A 40 -11.26 5.09 2.81
N SER A 41 -10.61 6.22 3.06
CA SER A 41 -10.16 7.14 2.02
C SER A 41 -9.17 6.48 1.06
N ARG A 42 -9.15 6.95 -0.19
CA ARG A 42 -8.16 6.48 -1.19
C ARG A 42 -6.71 6.68 -0.72
N LEU A 43 -6.45 7.74 0.05
CA LEU A 43 -5.11 8.03 0.57
C LEU A 43 -4.66 6.95 1.57
N GLN A 44 -5.55 6.53 2.47
CA GLN A 44 -5.28 5.43 3.42
C GLN A 44 -4.96 4.13 2.68
N ARG A 45 -5.79 3.74 1.69
CA ARG A 45 -5.54 2.52 0.88
C ARG A 45 -4.18 2.56 0.18
N MET A 46 -3.80 3.70 -0.37
CA MET A 46 -2.51 3.84 -1.06
C MET A 46 -1.32 3.86 -0.08
N HIS A 47 -1.50 4.38 1.13
CA HIS A 47 -0.48 4.36 2.16
C HIS A 47 -0.25 2.94 2.69
N SER A 48 -1.32 2.19 2.99
CA SER A 48 -1.19 0.77 3.36
C SER A 48 -0.54 -0.06 2.25
N ALA A 49 -0.89 0.21 0.99
CA ALA A 49 -0.25 -0.46 -0.15
C ALA A 49 1.25 -0.12 -0.27
N GLU A 50 1.67 1.09 0.10
CA GLU A 50 3.09 1.45 0.14
C GLU A 50 3.86 0.68 1.20
N HIS A 51 3.30 0.47 2.39
CA HIS A 51 3.91 -0.36 3.42
C HIS A 51 4.11 -1.81 2.95
N ILE A 52 3.08 -2.39 2.31
CA ILE A 52 3.17 -3.75 1.75
C ILE A 52 4.24 -3.80 0.65
N LEU A 53 4.22 -2.85 -0.28
CA LEU A 53 5.22 -2.77 -1.35
C LEU A 53 6.64 -2.63 -0.78
N THR A 54 6.84 -1.80 0.23
CA THR A 54 8.14 -1.62 0.88
C THR A 54 8.61 -2.93 1.52
N ALA A 55 7.72 -3.66 2.18
CA ALA A 55 8.06 -4.96 2.77
C ALA A 55 8.47 -5.99 1.70
N VAL A 56 7.74 -6.06 0.58
CA VAL A 56 8.07 -6.93 -0.56
C VAL A 56 9.42 -6.54 -1.17
N MET A 57 9.65 -5.26 -1.44
CA MET A 57 10.92 -4.77 -1.99
C MET A 57 12.12 -5.07 -1.08
N ARG A 58 11.93 -4.99 0.24
CA ARG A 58 12.96 -5.37 1.23
C ARG A 58 13.27 -6.86 1.20
N ARG A 59 12.24 -7.72 1.17
CA ARG A 59 12.39 -9.18 1.23
C ARG A 59 12.98 -9.77 -0.05
N GLU A 60 12.44 -9.36 -1.20
CA GLU A 60 12.75 -9.99 -2.48
C GLU A 60 13.92 -9.32 -3.22
N PHE A 61 14.10 -8.00 -3.03
CA PHE A 61 15.09 -7.21 -3.78
C PHE A 61 16.16 -6.55 -2.90
N GLY A 62 16.14 -6.81 -1.59
CA GLY A 62 17.12 -6.26 -0.64
C GLY A 62 17.14 -4.73 -0.58
N SER A 63 16.08 -4.06 -1.06
CA SER A 63 16.02 -2.61 -1.07
C SER A 63 15.92 -2.08 0.37
N PRO A 64 16.55 -0.95 0.72
CA PRO A 64 16.22 -0.25 1.96
C PRO A 64 14.79 0.30 1.91
N ARG A 65 14.40 1.09 2.93
CA ARG A 65 13.18 1.89 2.86
C ARG A 65 13.18 2.74 1.58
N ASN A 66 11.99 3.00 1.03
CA ASN A 66 11.80 3.93 -0.08
C ASN A 66 12.48 5.29 0.17
N LEU A 67 13.06 5.84 -0.90
CA LEU A 67 13.76 7.12 -0.89
C LEU A 67 12.78 8.30 -0.98
N GLU A 68 11.79 8.16 -1.86
CA GLU A 68 10.74 9.16 -2.06
C GLU A 68 9.38 8.48 -2.11
N LEU A 69 8.41 9.09 -1.44
CA LEU A 69 7.00 8.70 -1.47
C LEU A 69 6.15 9.88 -1.89
N HIS A 70 5.42 9.71 -2.99
CA HIS A 70 4.38 10.63 -3.41
C HIS A 70 3.04 9.91 -3.47
N LEU A 71 2.12 10.25 -2.57
CA LEU A 71 0.74 9.75 -2.60
C LEU A 71 -0.19 10.83 -3.14
N GLY A 72 -0.70 10.63 -4.35
CA GLY A 72 -1.58 11.58 -5.02
C GLY A 72 -2.97 11.00 -5.27
N ASN A 73 -3.96 11.89 -5.41
CA ASN A 73 -5.34 11.51 -5.71
C ASN A 73 -5.52 10.79 -7.06
N LYS A 74 -4.55 10.90 -7.97
CA LYS A 74 -4.61 10.27 -9.31
C LYS A 74 -3.57 9.18 -9.47
N LYS A 75 -2.35 9.42 -9.00
CA LYS A 75 -1.18 8.56 -9.13
C LYS A 75 -0.38 8.60 -7.83
N SER A 76 0.27 7.49 -7.52
CA SER A 76 1.24 7.39 -6.44
C SER A 76 2.58 6.92 -7.00
N LYS A 77 3.69 7.36 -6.41
CA LYS A 77 5.06 7.00 -6.77
C LYS A 77 5.81 6.59 -5.51
N CYS A 78 6.57 5.50 -5.60
CA CYS A 78 7.56 5.09 -4.60
C CYS A 78 8.87 4.84 -5.32
N ASP A 79 9.95 5.46 -4.85
CA ASP A 79 11.29 5.25 -5.42
C ASP A 79 12.13 4.39 -4.49
N TYR A 80 12.81 3.38 -5.05
CA TYR A 80 13.61 2.40 -4.31
C TYR A 80 15.04 2.35 -4.84
N ALA A 81 16.00 2.24 -3.92
CA ALA A 81 17.37 1.89 -4.28
C ALA A 81 17.47 0.38 -4.48
N VAL A 82 17.79 -0.06 -5.69
CA VAL A 82 18.01 -1.47 -6.04
C VAL A 82 19.36 -1.61 -6.71
N SER A 83 20.03 -2.75 -6.50
CA SER A 83 21.37 -3.01 -7.04
C SER A 83 21.39 -3.17 -8.56
N GLN A 84 20.28 -3.63 -9.13
CA GLN A 84 20.10 -3.84 -10.57
C GLN A 84 18.75 -3.29 -11.01
N ALA A 85 18.67 -2.88 -12.27
CA ALA A 85 17.40 -2.42 -12.85
C ALA A 85 16.38 -3.55 -12.89
N LEU A 86 15.15 -3.28 -12.44
CA LEU A 86 14.07 -4.25 -12.44
C LEU A 86 13.68 -4.62 -13.87
N LEU A 87 13.59 -5.92 -14.12
CA LEU A 87 13.08 -6.48 -15.37
C LEU A 87 11.55 -6.57 -15.33
N GLN A 88 10.95 -6.83 -16.49
CA GLN A 88 9.51 -6.97 -16.60
C GLN A 88 8.97 -8.13 -15.75
N GLU A 89 9.74 -9.21 -15.62
CA GLU A 89 9.42 -10.35 -14.77
C GLU A 89 9.46 -10.01 -13.27
N ASP A 90 10.41 -9.16 -12.86
CA ASP A 90 10.51 -8.67 -11.48
C ASP A 90 9.28 -7.85 -11.13
N ILE A 91 8.85 -6.96 -12.02
CA ILE A 91 7.64 -6.14 -11.83
C ILE A 91 6.41 -7.04 -11.64
N LEU A 92 6.27 -8.11 -12.43
CA LEU A 92 5.17 -9.06 -12.27
C LEU A 92 5.27 -9.84 -10.96
N THR A 93 6.48 -10.18 -10.51
CA THR A 93 6.70 -10.86 -9.24
C THR A 93 6.34 -9.96 -8.06
N ILE A 94 6.74 -8.69 -8.08
CA ILE A 94 6.37 -7.67 -7.10
C ILE A 94 4.85 -7.52 -7.04
N GLU A 95 4.19 -7.38 -8.20
CA GLU A 95 2.72 -7.23 -8.26
C GLU A 95 2.00 -8.46 -7.66
N ARG A 96 2.44 -9.67 -7.98
CA ARG A 96 1.87 -10.90 -7.40
C ARG A 96 2.08 -10.96 -5.88
N ALA A 97 3.30 -10.68 -5.41
CA ALA A 97 3.62 -10.72 -4.00
C ALA A 97 2.81 -9.71 -3.18
N VAL A 98 2.70 -8.46 -3.66
CA VAL A 98 1.89 -7.42 -3.01
C VAL A 98 0.42 -7.82 -2.95
N ASN A 99 -0.14 -8.31 -4.05
CA ASN A 99 -1.54 -8.75 -4.06
C ASN A 99 -1.78 -9.95 -3.14
N ALA A 100 -0.83 -10.90 -3.07
CA ALA A 100 -0.91 -12.02 -2.15
C ALA A 100 -0.91 -11.57 -0.68
N GLU A 101 -0.13 -10.55 -0.31
CA GLU A 101 -0.18 -9.97 1.05
C GLU A 101 -1.49 -9.24 1.33
N ILE A 102 -2.06 -8.53 0.35
CA ILE A 102 -3.38 -7.89 0.48
C ILE A 102 -4.48 -8.94 0.71
N GLU A 103 -4.43 -10.07 -0.01
CA GLU A 103 -5.44 -11.14 0.11
C GLU A 103 -5.45 -11.83 1.47
N LYS A 104 -4.38 -11.72 2.26
CA LYS A 104 -4.32 -12.28 3.62
C LYS A 104 -5.14 -11.48 4.64
N ASP A 105 -5.48 -10.23 4.31
CA ASP A 105 -6.35 -9.35 5.11
C ASP A 105 -5.92 -9.25 6.58
N TYR A 106 -4.64 -8.99 6.80
CA TYR A 106 -4.10 -8.87 8.15
C TYR A 106 -4.72 -7.68 8.88
N PRO A 107 -4.99 -7.80 10.19
CA PRO A 107 -5.42 -6.67 11.00
C PRO A 107 -4.31 -5.62 11.06
N ILE A 108 -4.66 -4.35 10.79
CA ILE A 108 -3.75 -3.21 10.85
C ILE A 108 -4.11 -2.37 12.07
N THR A 109 -3.18 -2.21 12.99
CA THR A 109 -3.35 -1.38 14.20
C THR A 109 -2.27 -0.31 14.28
N VAL A 110 -2.61 0.85 14.86
CA VAL A 110 -1.64 1.93 15.15
C VAL A 110 -1.68 2.22 16.64
N GLN A 111 -0.51 2.27 17.27
CA GLN A 111 -0.35 2.60 18.67
C GLN A 111 0.77 3.63 18.83
N VAL A 112 0.60 4.56 19.78
CA VAL A 112 1.66 5.52 20.15
C VAL A 112 2.38 4.95 21.36
N LEU A 113 3.66 4.66 21.19
CA LEU A 113 4.52 4.06 22.22
C LEU A 113 5.72 4.99 22.50
N PRO A 114 6.32 4.93 23.70
CA PRO A 114 7.66 5.47 23.94
C PRO A 114 8.67 4.89 22.95
N ILE A 115 9.70 5.66 22.58
CA ILE A 115 10.69 5.26 21.57
C ILE A 115 11.41 3.99 22.01
N GLU A 116 11.71 3.87 23.30
CA GLU A 116 12.42 2.76 23.91
C GLU A 116 11.63 1.45 23.79
N GLU A 117 10.30 1.51 23.82
CA GLU A 117 9.43 0.34 23.63
C GLU A 117 9.28 -0.03 22.14
N ALA A 118 9.33 0.95 21.24
CA ALA A 118 9.15 0.74 19.80
C ALA A 118 10.40 0.18 19.09
N GLN A 119 11.57 0.23 19.71
CA GLN A 119 12.84 -0.24 19.14
C GLN A 119 13.12 -1.73 19.35
N GLN A 120 12.23 -2.45 20.03
CA GLN A 120 12.40 -3.87 20.39
C GLN A 120 12.36 -4.81 19.17
#